data_AF-A0A7K0VHB2-F1
#
_entry.id   AF-A0A7K0VHB2-F1
#
_cell.length_a   1.000
_cell.length_b   1.000
_cell.length_c   1.000
_cell.angle_alpha   90.00
_cell.angle_beta   90.00
_cell.angle_gamma   90.00
#
_symmetry.space_group_name_H-M   'P 1'
#
loop_
_entity.id
_entity.type
_entity.pdbx_description
1 polymer ?
#
loop_
_entity_poly.entity_id
_entity_poly.type
_entity_poly.pdbx_seq_one_letter_code
_entity_poly.pdbx_strand_id
1 'polypeptide(L)'
;MAIHMKQEKNAFVFRINTINKLQQLRNALKHNKREIQAELGARGHIKPELVKNNYSLLEKESANDTVSIVQKDIKTYQENQCKRIRTDAVVAIEILFSLPAIQSEINTKQYFTDCLNWSIEQFQPGKVLSADVHLDESNPHMHVIFSCIGSTQLLGSKLKGNRKKFADRQLDFYNKVAQKYGLYMPALKINKADRDILGRKITAHLETINDPLVTSPSYSIVKNMIFENPTPFAQMYDFEIAVKPKRMKTMTQIFTSKGKGPKWEKETDTLPV
;
A
#
# COMPACT_ATOMS: atom_id res chain seq x y z
N MET A 1 12.79 -37.77 -12.49
CA MET A 1 11.70 -36.96 -13.06
C MET A 1 11.86 -35.55 -12.50
N ALA A 2 12.43 -34.63 -13.26
CA ALA A 2 12.64 -33.25 -12.80
C ALA A 2 11.29 -32.54 -12.80
N ILE A 3 10.76 -32.25 -11.61
CA ILE A 3 9.59 -31.38 -11.46
C ILE A 3 10.05 -30.00 -11.91
N HIS A 4 9.73 -29.62 -13.15
CA HIS A 4 9.84 -28.23 -13.59
C HIS A 4 8.81 -27.44 -12.77
N MET A 5 9.23 -26.95 -11.61
CA MET A 5 8.47 -25.97 -10.86
C MET A 5 8.31 -24.76 -11.77
N LYS A 6 7.06 -24.49 -12.17
CA LYS A 6 6.69 -23.27 -12.90
C LYS A 6 7.28 -22.11 -12.11
N GLN A 7 8.21 -21.35 -12.70
CA GLN A 7 8.79 -20.18 -12.04
C GLN A 7 7.65 -19.31 -11.51
N GLU A 8 7.54 -19.19 -10.18
CA GLU A 8 6.56 -18.31 -9.57
C GLU A 8 6.86 -16.89 -10.05
N LYS A 9 5.90 -16.31 -10.80
CA LYS A 9 6.01 -14.94 -11.26
C LYS A 9 5.83 -14.01 -10.06
N ASN A 10 6.94 -13.60 -9.47
CA ASN A 10 6.96 -12.66 -8.37
C ASN A 10 6.57 -11.26 -8.86
N ALA A 11 5.37 -10.82 -8.47
CA ALA A 11 4.89 -9.48 -8.79
C ALA A 11 5.48 -8.45 -7.83
N PHE A 12 5.72 -7.23 -8.30
CA PHE A 12 6.20 -6.17 -7.41
C PHE A 12 5.13 -5.76 -6.38
N VAL A 13 5.59 -5.33 -5.21
CA VAL A 13 4.73 -4.73 -4.19
C VAL A 13 5.02 -3.23 -4.12
N PHE A 14 4.02 -2.42 -4.45
CA PHE A 14 4.00 -0.96 -4.25
C PHE A 14 2.65 -0.58 -3.64
N ARG A 15 2.69 0.12 -2.50
CA ARG A 15 1.49 0.58 -1.77
C ARG A 15 1.68 2.00 -1.28
N ILE A 16 0.56 2.70 -1.12
CA ILE A 16 0.51 4.05 -0.54
C ILE A 16 -0.50 4.03 0.62
N ASN A 17 -0.03 4.41 1.79
CA ASN A 17 -0.85 4.65 2.97
C ASN A 17 -0.90 6.15 3.29
N THR A 18 -1.99 6.59 3.90
CA THR A 18 -2.15 7.99 4.35
C THR A 18 -2.00 8.07 5.86
N ILE A 19 -1.28 9.09 6.31
CA ILE A 19 -1.10 9.42 7.72
C ILE A 19 -1.78 10.77 7.96
N ASN A 20 -2.71 10.81 8.92
CA ASN A 20 -3.57 11.98 9.13
C ASN A 20 -3.24 12.72 10.43
N LYS A 21 -2.56 12.06 11.38
CA LYS A 21 -2.21 12.64 12.69
C LYS A 21 -0.70 12.63 12.90
N LEU A 22 -0.18 13.65 13.57
CA LEU A 22 1.24 13.70 13.96
C LEU A 22 1.63 12.52 14.86
N GLN A 23 0.73 12.02 15.70
CA GLN A 23 1.00 10.82 16.49
C GLN A 23 1.15 9.56 15.63
N GLN A 24 0.36 9.44 14.55
CA GLN A 24 0.50 8.34 13.59
C GLN A 24 1.83 8.45 12.85
N LEU A 25 2.22 9.66 12.45
CA LEU A 25 3.53 9.92 11.83
C LEU A 25 4.68 9.55 12.76
N ARG A 26 4.62 9.97 14.03
CA ARG A 26 5.61 9.64 15.04
C ARG A 26 5.73 8.12 15.22
N ASN A 27 4.60 7.41 15.33
CA ASN A 27 4.61 5.96 15.49
C ASN A 27 5.21 5.27 14.26
N ALA A 28 4.85 5.70 13.04
CA ALA A 28 5.41 5.16 11.81
C ALA A 28 6.93 5.39 11.74
N LEU A 29 7.39 6.61 12.01
CA LEU A 29 8.83 6.92 12.04
C LEU A 29 9.58 6.12 13.11
N LYS A 30 9.01 5.97 14.31
CA LYS A 30 9.61 5.17 15.38
C LYS A 30 9.67 3.68 15.01
N HIS A 31 8.63 3.15 14.39
CA HIS A 31 8.63 1.78 13.87
C HIS A 31 9.72 1.59 12.81
N ASN A 32 9.79 2.50 11.83
CA ASN A 32 10.73 2.46 10.72
C ASN A 32 12.20 2.62 11.17
N LYS A 33 12.43 3.40 12.24
CA LYS A 33 13.76 3.61 12.83
C LYS A 33 14.07 2.61 13.96
N ARG A 34 13.18 1.64 14.22
CA ARG A 34 13.29 0.63 15.29
C ARG A 34 13.49 1.24 16.68
N GLU A 35 12.83 2.38 16.94
CA GLU A 35 12.84 3.08 18.24
C GLU A 35 11.76 2.57 19.22
N ILE A 36 10.93 1.59 18.82
CA ILE A 36 9.87 1.01 19.67
C ILE A 36 10.37 -0.29 20.29
N GLN A 37 10.80 -0.22 21.55
CA GLN A 37 11.30 -1.40 22.27
C GLN A 37 10.28 -2.56 22.35
N ALA A 38 8.99 -2.27 22.51
CA ALA A 38 7.96 -3.30 22.61
C ALA A 38 7.85 -4.19 21.35
N GLU A 39 8.26 -3.70 20.18
CA GLU A 39 8.19 -4.45 18.91
C GLU A 39 9.33 -5.47 18.76
N LEU A 40 10.41 -5.32 19.55
CA LEU A 40 11.57 -6.22 19.57
C LEU A 40 11.38 -7.42 20.51
N GLY A 41 10.22 -7.53 21.16
CA GLY A 41 9.90 -8.62 22.08
C GLY A 41 9.61 -9.95 21.39
N ALA A 42 9.56 -11.04 22.18
CA ALA A 42 9.43 -12.42 21.72
C ALA A 42 8.17 -12.78 20.89
N ARG A 43 7.19 -11.88 20.78
CA ARG A 43 5.97 -12.07 19.98
C ARG A 43 5.97 -11.27 18.67
N GLY A 44 7.02 -10.50 18.40
CA GLY A 44 7.17 -9.70 17.18
C GLY A 44 7.58 -10.55 15.98
N HIS A 45 7.29 -10.05 14.78
CA HIS A 45 7.82 -10.61 13.52
C HIS A 45 9.23 -10.07 13.17
N ILE A 46 9.70 -9.08 13.93
CA ILE A 46 11.04 -8.50 13.82
C ILE A 46 12.04 -9.47 14.45
N LYS A 47 13.14 -9.73 13.73
CA LYS A 47 14.29 -10.51 14.17
C LYS A 47 15.37 -9.57 14.71
N PRO A 48 15.50 -9.39 16.04
CA PRO A 48 16.38 -8.37 16.61
C PRO A 48 17.84 -8.49 16.17
N GLU A 49 18.32 -9.71 15.94
CA GLU A 49 19.67 -10.01 15.46
C GLU A 49 19.97 -9.48 14.05
N LEU A 50 18.93 -9.24 13.25
CA LEU A 50 19.03 -8.74 11.89
C LEU A 50 18.83 -7.22 11.79
N VAL A 51 18.36 -6.54 12.84
CA VAL A 51 18.11 -5.08 12.85
C VAL A 51 19.34 -4.28 12.42
N LYS A 52 20.54 -4.75 12.77
CA LYS A 52 21.82 -4.13 12.37
C LYS A 52 22.04 -4.08 10.85
N ASN A 53 21.32 -4.90 10.09
CA ASN A 53 21.38 -4.93 8.63
C ASN A 53 20.41 -3.93 7.99
N ASN A 54 19.46 -3.37 8.75
CA ASN A 54 18.60 -2.30 8.28
C ASN A 54 19.42 -1.06 7.98
N TYR A 55 18.98 -0.27 7.01
CA TYR A 55 19.66 0.97 6.64
C TYR A 55 18.66 2.02 6.16
N SER A 56 19.06 3.28 6.27
CA SER A 56 18.31 4.40 5.71
C SER A 56 19.03 4.89 4.46
N LEU A 57 18.27 5.25 3.43
CA LEU A 57 18.77 5.86 2.20
C LEU A 57 18.81 7.40 2.28
N LEU A 58 18.34 7.97 3.39
CA LEU A 58 18.46 9.38 3.73
C LEU A 58 19.29 9.56 5.00
N GLU A 59 19.71 10.80 5.26
CA GLU A 59 20.39 11.13 6.50
C GLU A 59 19.54 10.74 7.72
N LYS A 60 20.21 10.23 8.75
CA LYS A 60 19.54 9.71 9.95
C LYS A 60 19.12 10.87 10.86
N GLU A 61 17.97 11.46 10.59
CA GLU A 61 17.24 12.27 11.59
C GLU A 61 16.50 11.34 12.57
N SER A 62 16.35 11.75 13.83
CA SER A 62 15.52 11.01 14.80
C SER A 62 14.03 11.12 14.43
N ALA A 63 13.21 10.16 14.86
CA ALA A 63 11.76 10.24 14.61
C ALA A 63 11.14 11.54 15.14
N ASN A 64 11.63 12.05 16.28
CA ASN A 64 11.11 13.26 16.89
C ASN A 64 11.52 14.53 16.13
N ASP A 65 12.73 14.59 15.58
CA ASP A 65 13.19 15.74 14.80
C ASP A 65 12.37 15.90 13.52
N THR A 66 12.17 14.79 12.80
CA THR A 66 11.35 14.77 11.59
C THR A 66 9.89 15.17 11.87
N VAL A 67 9.30 14.73 13.00
CA VAL A 67 7.96 15.18 13.41
C VAL A 67 7.94 16.68 13.71
N SER A 68 9.00 17.21 14.33
CA SER A 68 9.12 18.63 14.67
C SER A 68 9.21 19.50 13.41
N ILE A 69 9.90 19.02 12.36
CA ILE A 69 9.91 19.65 11.03
C ILE A 69 8.48 19.75 10.48
N VAL A 70 7.72 18.64 10.46
CA VAL A 70 6.34 18.67 9.94
C VAL A 70 5.42 19.56 10.79
N GLN A 71 5.62 19.58 12.11
CA GLN A 71 4.86 20.48 12.99
C GLN A 71 5.16 21.96 12.69
N LYS A 72 6.42 22.29 12.39
CA LYS A 72 6.81 23.63 11.93
C LYS A 72 6.16 23.96 10.58
N ASP A 73 6.19 23.04 9.61
CA ASP A 73 5.56 23.23 8.30
C ASP A 73 4.05 23.48 8.43
N ILE A 74 3.37 22.76 9.33
CA ILE A 74 1.95 22.97 9.64
C ILE A 74 1.73 24.38 10.20
N LYS A 75 2.56 24.83 11.16
CA LYS A 75 2.46 26.17 11.73
C LYS A 75 2.63 27.24 10.65
N THR A 76 3.66 27.12 9.81
CA THR A 76 3.91 28.05 8.70
C THR A 76 2.75 28.08 7.70
N TYR A 77 2.20 26.92 7.33
CA TYR A 77 1.01 26.87 6.47
C TYR A 77 -0.17 27.61 7.10
N GLN A 78 -0.43 27.39 8.39
CA GLN A 78 -1.56 28.00 9.09
C GLN A 78 -1.41 29.52 9.21
N GLU A 79 -0.20 30.02 9.44
CA GLU A 79 0.13 31.44 9.45
C GLU A 79 -0.11 32.05 8.06
N ASN A 80 0.40 31.41 7.00
CA ASN A 80 0.25 31.91 5.62
C ASN A 80 -1.20 31.88 5.12
N GLN A 81 -2.02 30.93 5.58
CA GLN A 81 -3.41 30.78 5.13
C GLN A 81 -4.43 31.39 6.10
N CYS A 82 -3.97 31.91 7.24
CA CYS A 82 -4.79 32.39 8.36
C CYS A 82 -5.89 31.39 8.79
N LYS A 83 -5.63 30.08 8.66
CA LYS A 83 -6.61 29.01 8.89
C LYS A 83 -5.94 27.74 9.41
N ARG A 84 -6.58 27.05 10.36
CA ARG A 84 -6.15 25.72 10.85
C ARG A 84 -6.31 24.66 9.75
N ILE A 85 -5.43 23.66 9.77
CA ILE A 85 -5.62 22.47 8.95
C ILE A 85 -6.84 21.68 9.45
N ARG A 86 -7.55 21.03 8.53
CA ARG A 86 -8.66 20.11 8.86
C ARG A 86 -8.13 18.91 9.67
N THR A 87 -8.93 18.40 10.60
CA THR A 87 -8.54 17.30 11.51
C THR A 87 -8.28 15.97 10.81
N ASP A 88 -8.89 15.77 9.65
CA ASP A 88 -8.68 14.62 8.76
C ASP A 88 -7.79 14.97 7.56
N ALA A 89 -6.99 16.04 7.65
CA ALA A 89 -5.95 16.34 6.67
C ALA A 89 -4.98 15.18 6.62
N VAL A 90 -4.49 14.86 5.42
CA VAL A 90 -3.38 13.93 5.28
C VAL A 90 -2.11 14.75 5.48
N VAL A 91 -1.41 14.51 6.59
CA VAL A 91 -0.17 15.21 6.95
C VAL A 91 1.05 14.60 6.30
N ALA A 92 1.01 13.29 6.05
CA ALA A 92 2.04 12.57 5.31
C ALA A 92 1.44 11.39 4.54
N ILE A 93 2.16 10.90 3.54
CA ILE A 93 1.91 9.58 2.96
C ILE A 93 3.12 8.69 3.20
N GLU A 94 2.87 7.40 3.32
CA GLU A 94 3.90 6.39 3.42
C GLU A 94 3.79 5.47 2.22
N ILE A 95 4.90 5.31 1.52
CA ILE A 95 5.05 4.41 0.38
C ILE A 95 5.79 3.17 0.87
N LEU A 96 5.23 2.00 0.57
CA LEU A 96 5.84 0.71 0.87
C LEU A 96 6.24 0.03 -0.43
N PHE A 97 7.51 -0.36 -0.51
CA PHE A 97 8.05 -1.28 -1.51
C PHE A 97 8.49 -2.57 -0.84
N SER A 98 8.26 -3.73 -1.45
CA SER A 98 8.75 -5.00 -0.91
C SER A 98 9.22 -5.93 -2.02
N LEU A 99 10.26 -6.71 -1.70
CA LEU A 99 10.76 -7.81 -2.50
C LEU A 99 10.35 -9.13 -1.85
N PRO A 100 10.00 -10.17 -2.62
CA PRO A 100 9.82 -11.52 -2.07
C PRO A 100 11.14 -12.04 -1.49
N ALA A 101 11.06 -12.81 -0.41
CA ALA A 101 12.22 -13.39 0.26
C ALA A 101 13.08 -14.32 -0.64
N ILE A 102 12.48 -14.94 -1.67
CA ILE A 102 13.10 -15.97 -2.53
C ILE A 102 13.63 -15.34 -3.83
N GLN A 103 14.41 -14.26 -3.73
CA GLN A 103 15.11 -13.68 -4.88
C GLN A 103 16.60 -13.50 -4.55
N SER A 104 17.36 -14.58 -4.76
CA SER A 104 18.81 -14.61 -4.50
C SER A 104 19.65 -13.69 -5.39
N GLU A 105 19.07 -13.18 -6.48
CA GLU A 105 19.81 -12.44 -7.52
C GLU A 105 19.58 -10.92 -7.51
N ILE A 106 18.58 -10.41 -6.79
CA ILE A 106 18.32 -8.97 -6.77
C ILE A 106 19.26 -8.28 -5.80
N ASN A 107 20.02 -7.29 -6.30
CA ASN A 107 20.72 -6.35 -5.45
C ASN A 107 19.70 -5.43 -4.75
N THR A 108 19.35 -5.79 -3.52
CA THR A 108 18.37 -5.09 -2.68
C THR A 108 18.67 -3.59 -2.52
N LYS A 109 19.95 -3.22 -2.36
CA LYS A 109 20.35 -1.82 -2.17
C LYS A 109 20.12 -1.00 -3.44
N GLN A 110 20.48 -1.54 -4.60
CA GLN A 110 20.25 -0.88 -5.88
C GLN A 110 18.74 -0.77 -6.16
N TYR A 111 17.97 -1.84 -5.93
CA TYR A 111 16.52 -1.84 -6.09
C TYR A 111 15.84 -0.75 -5.27
N PHE A 112 16.15 -0.65 -3.98
CA PHE A 112 15.53 0.35 -3.11
C PHE A 112 16.02 1.78 -3.41
N THR A 113 17.25 1.94 -3.89
CA THR A 113 17.74 3.24 -4.40
C THR A 113 16.93 3.70 -5.61
N ASP A 114 16.68 2.81 -6.58
CA ASP A 114 15.85 3.12 -7.74
C ASP A 114 14.39 3.39 -7.35
N CYS A 115 13.84 2.64 -6.39
CA CYS A 115 12.51 2.88 -5.82
C CYS A 115 12.41 4.29 -5.19
N LEU A 116 13.43 4.72 -4.45
CA LEU A 116 13.47 6.04 -3.83
C LEU A 116 13.53 7.14 -4.89
N ASN A 117 14.43 7.03 -5.86
CA ASN A 117 14.58 8.00 -6.95
C ASN A 117 13.27 8.16 -7.73
N TRP A 118 12.65 7.05 -8.11
CA TRP A 118 11.34 7.06 -8.76
C TRP A 118 10.26 7.72 -7.88
N SER A 119 10.25 7.44 -6.58
CA SER A 119 9.28 8.03 -5.66
C SER A 119 9.46 9.54 -5.54
N ILE A 120 10.71 10.03 -5.49
CA ILE A 120 11.00 11.47 -5.43
C ILE A 120 10.41 12.18 -6.65
N GLU A 121 10.50 11.60 -7.85
CA GLU A 121 9.90 12.16 -9.06
C GLU A 121 8.36 12.11 -9.02
N GLN A 122 7.78 10.97 -8.71
CA GLN A 122 6.32 10.74 -8.81
C GLN A 122 5.47 11.44 -7.74
N PHE A 123 6.12 11.85 -6.65
CA PHE A 123 5.48 12.47 -5.51
C PHE A 123 5.93 13.92 -5.30
N GLN A 124 6.48 14.57 -6.34
CA GLN A 124 6.62 16.02 -6.35
C GLN A 124 5.26 16.74 -6.18
N PRO A 125 5.21 17.87 -5.47
CA PRO A 125 6.30 18.57 -4.78
C PRO A 125 6.47 18.15 -3.31
N GLY A 126 6.04 16.94 -2.94
CA GLY A 126 6.17 16.43 -1.58
C GLY A 126 7.64 16.29 -1.18
N LYS A 127 7.97 16.77 0.02
CA LYS A 127 9.31 16.60 0.61
C LYS A 127 9.43 15.19 1.20
N VAL A 128 10.50 14.47 0.89
CA VAL A 128 10.80 13.19 1.55
C VAL A 128 11.23 13.47 2.99
N LEU A 129 10.66 12.72 3.93
CA LEU A 129 10.92 12.80 5.37
C LEU A 129 11.78 11.63 5.86
N SER A 130 11.57 10.43 5.32
CA SER A 130 12.38 9.26 5.64
C SER A 130 12.35 8.23 4.53
N ALA A 131 13.37 7.37 4.45
CA ALA A 131 13.49 6.28 3.50
C ALA A 131 14.25 5.11 4.15
N ASP A 132 13.52 4.26 4.86
CA ASP A 132 14.09 3.25 5.77
C ASP A 132 13.84 1.85 5.22
N VAL A 133 14.91 1.05 5.12
CA VAL A 133 14.91 -0.32 4.59
C VAL A 133 15.01 -1.31 5.74
N HIS A 134 14.06 -2.25 5.78
CA HIS A 134 13.98 -3.34 6.73
C HIS A 134 14.39 -4.67 6.09
N LEU A 135 15.38 -5.32 6.69
CA LEU A 135 15.88 -6.66 6.34
C LEU A 135 15.71 -7.66 7.50
N ASP A 136 15.05 -7.24 8.57
CA ASP A 136 14.86 -7.93 9.83
C ASP A 136 13.47 -8.58 9.96
N GLU A 137 12.66 -8.56 8.91
CA GLU A 137 11.35 -9.20 8.86
C GLU A 137 11.31 -10.30 7.78
N SER A 138 10.12 -10.85 7.50
CA SER A 138 9.95 -11.97 6.56
C SER A 138 10.40 -11.66 5.13
N ASN A 139 10.28 -10.41 4.68
CA ASN A 139 10.60 -9.98 3.32
C ASN A 139 11.36 -8.66 3.37
N PRO A 140 12.44 -8.46 2.60
CA PRO A 140 13.06 -7.15 2.44
C PRO A 140 12.03 -6.11 1.97
N HIS A 141 11.94 -4.98 2.65
CA HIS A 141 11.01 -3.92 2.28
C HIS A 141 11.52 -2.53 2.68
N MET A 142 11.00 -1.50 2.02
CA MET A 142 11.35 -0.11 2.26
C MET A 142 10.09 0.72 2.51
N HIS A 143 10.17 1.56 3.55
CA HIS A 143 9.20 2.59 3.85
C HIS A 143 9.75 3.96 3.45
N VAL A 144 9.02 4.69 2.62
CA VAL A 144 9.36 6.07 2.24
C VAL A 144 8.23 7.00 2.65
N ILE A 145 8.51 7.95 3.55
CA ILE A 145 7.51 8.89 4.05
C ILE A 145 7.69 10.24 3.36
N PHE A 146 6.61 10.80 2.82
CA PHE A 146 6.57 12.14 2.24
C PHE A 146 5.67 13.07 3.05
N SER A 147 6.14 14.29 3.31
CA SER A 147 5.31 15.37 3.84
C SER A 147 4.24 15.77 2.83
N CYS A 148 3.02 15.91 3.33
CA CYS A 148 1.89 16.43 2.56
C CYS A 148 1.58 17.89 2.91
N ILE A 149 2.47 18.57 3.62
CA ILE A 149 2.30 19.97 4.04
C ILE A 149 3.27 20.82 3.23
N GLY A 150 2.75 21.68 2.34
CA GLY A 150 3.52 22.73 1.69
C GLY A 150 3.32 24.07 2.39
N SER A 151 4.17 25.06 2.08
CA SER A 151 4.12 26.39 2.69
C SER A 151 2.78 27.13 2.47
N THR A 152 2.09 26.84 1.36
CA THR A 152 0.83 27.51 0.97
C THR A 152 -0.32 26.55 0.70
N GLN A 153 -0.07 25.24 0.63
CA GLN A 153 -1.07 24.26 0.23
C GLN A 153 -0.89 22.91 0.93
N LEU A 154 -2.02 22.23 1.19
CA LEU A 154 -2.03 20.82 1.60
C LEU A 154 -1.97 19.94 0.35
N LEU A 155 -0.97 19.06 0.31
CA LEU A 155 -0.63 18.22 -0.85
C LEU A 155 -1.25 16.82 -0.79
N GLY A 156 -1.93 16.46 0.31
CA GLY A 156 -2.38 15.10 0.58
C GLY A 156 -3.21 14.45 -0.53
N SER A 157 -4.18 15.16 -1.11
CA SER A 157 -4.99 14.65 -2.22
C SER A 157 -4.16 14.48 -3.51
N LYS A 158 -3.27 15.43 -3.81
CA LYS A 158 -2.38 15.41 -4.97
C LYS A 158 -1.39 14.25 -4.90
N LEU A 159 -0.78 14.05 -3.73
CA LEU A 159 0.23 13.00 -3.51
C LEU A 159 -0.40 11.62 -3.44
N LYS A 160 -1.50 11.44 -2.71
CA LYS A 160 -2.26 10.18 -2.68
C LYS A 160 -2.76 9.80 -4.08
N GLY A 161 -3.31 10.78 -4.80
CA GLY A 161 -3.97 10.54 -6.08
C GLY A 161 -5.30 9.80 -5.95
N ASN A 162 -5.99 9.69 -7.09
CA ASN A 162 -7.20 8.88 -7.21
C ASN A 162 -6.84 7.46 -7.72
N ARG A 163 -7.85 6.61 -7.91
CA ARG A 163 -7.66 5.23 -8.41
C ARG A 163 -6.93 5.18 -9.76
N LYS A 164 -7.26 6.11 -10.68
CA LYS A 164 -6.59 6.19 -11.98
C LYS A 164 -5.11 6.55 -11.82
N LYS A 165 -4.80 7.61 -11.07
CA LYS A 165 -3.41 8.03 -10.80
C LYS A 165 -2.60 6.93 -10.12
N PHE A 166 -3.22 6.15 -9.23
CA PHE A 166 -2.56 4.99 -8.63
C PHE A 166 -2.25 3.89 -9.67
N ALA A 167 -3.19 3.58 -10.56
CA ALA A 167 -2.97 2.62 -11.65
C ALA A 167 -1.90 3.11 -12.63
N ASP A 168 -1.91 4.39 -12.98
CA ASP A 168 -0.91 5.01 -13.85
C ASP A 168 0.49 4.92 -13.20
N ARG A 169 0.60 5.16 -11.88
CA ARG A 169 1.85 4.96 -11.13
C ARG A 169 2.31 3.51 -11.06
N GLN A 170 1.40 2.55 -10.91
CA GLN A 170 1.77 1.12 -10.97
C GLN A 170 2.40 0.77 -12.33
N LEU A 171 1.83 1.30 -13.41
CA LEU A 171 2.38 1.11 -14.76
C LEU A 171 3.72 1.80 -14.95
N ASP A 172 3.85 3.06 -14.53
CA ASP A 172 5.10 3.81 -14.61
C ASP A 172 6.22 3.15 -13.76
N PHE A 173 5.90 2.71 -12.55
CA PHE A 173 6.83 1.98 -11.67
C PHE A 173 7.31 0.69 -12.32
N TYR A 174 6.40 -0.08 -12.93
CA TYR A 174 6.76 -1.30 -13.64
C TYR A 174 7.77 -1.03 -14.76
N ASN A 175 7.44 -0.08 -15.64
CA ASN A 175 8.26 0.24 -16.81
C ASN A 175 9.64 0.81 -16.43
N LYS A 176 9.71 1.66 -15.39
CA LYS A 176 10.94 2.36 -15.03
C LYS A 176 11.81 1.64 -14.02
N VAL A 177 11.23 0.83 -13.15
CA VAL A 177 11.94 0.17 -12.04
C VAL A 177 11.73 -1.33 -12.10
N ALA A 178 10.51 -1.80 -11.82
CA ALA A 178 10.27 -3.21 -11.47
C ALA A 178 10.72 -4.21 -12.53
N GLN A 179 10.48 -3.93 -13.82
CA GLN A 179 10.85 -4.82 -14.92
C GLN A 179 12.36 -5.08 -15.01
N LYS A 180 13.20 -4.08 -14.66
CA LYS A 180 14.67 -4.22 -14.65
C LYS A 180 15.16 -5.26 -13.66
N TYR A 181 14.35 -5.54 -12.64
CA TYR A 181 14.62 -6.50 -11.57
C TYR A 181 13.83 -7.81 -11.75
N GLY A 182 13.27 -8.06 -12.94
CA GLY A 182 12.51 -9.28 -13.23
C GLY A 182 11.18 -9.38 -12.49
N LEU A 183 10.68 -8.29 -11.91
CA LEU A 183 9.40 -8.26 -11.20
C LEU A 183 8.26 -8.03 -12.18
N TYR A 184 7.15 -8.74 -11.97
CA TYR A 184 5.98 -8.67 -12.84
C TYR A 184 4.96 -7.64 -12.35
N MET A 185 4.15 -7.14 -13.27
CA MET A 185 2.97 -6.35 -12.93
C MET A 185 1.98 -7.20 -12.11
N PRO A 186 1.53 -6.72 -10.93
CA PRO A 186 0.47 -7.38 -10.18
C PRO A 186 -0.80 -7.51 -11.03
N ALA A 187 -1.38 -8.72 -11.03
CA ALA A 187 -2.69 -8.93 -11.62
C ALA A 187 -3.72 -7.97 -10.99
N LEU A 188 -4.62 -7.44 -11.81
CA LEU A 188 -5.73 -6.63 -11.32
C LEU A 188 -6.58 -7.46 -10.37
N LYS A 189 -6.73 -6.99 -9.12
CA LYS A 189 -7.63 -7.64 -8.16
C LYS A 189 -9.05 -7.63 -8.74
N ILE A 190 -9.57 -8.83 -9.00
CA ILE A 190 -10.97 -9.06 -9.34
C ILE A 190 -11.80 -8.56 -8.15
N ASN A 191 -12.81 -7.73 -8.40
CA ASN A 191 -13.67 -7.24 -7.33
C ASN A 191 -14.54 -8.38 -6.77
N LYS A 192 -15.12 -8.22 -5.57
CA LYS A 192 -15.90 -9.29 -4.94
C LYS A 192 -17.03 -9.82 -5.84
N ALA A 193 -17.77 -8.93 -6.51
CA ALA A 193 -18.88 -9.33 -7.37
C ALA A 193 -18.40 -10.16 -8.57
N ASP A 194 -17.33 -9.73 -9.24
CA ASP A 194 -16.73 -10.45 -10.37
C ASP A 194 -16.11 -11.77 -9.92
N ARG A 195 -15.53 -11.84 -8.70
CA ARG A 195 -15.05 -13.11 -8.11
C ARG A 195 -16.20 -14.07 -7.87
N ASP A 196 -17.30 -13.59 -7.30
CA ASP A 196 -18.48 -14.41 -7.03
C ASP A 196 -19.10 -14.92 -8.34
N ILE A 197 -19.16 -14.07 -9.38
CA ILE A 197 -19.64 -14.46 -10.72
C ILE A 197 -18.72 -15.52 -11.33
N LEU A 198 -17.41 -15.31 -11.30
CA LEU A 198 -16.43 -16.25 -11.86
C LEU A 198 -16.44 -17.57 -11.11
N GLY A 199 -16.50 -17.53 -9.78
CA GLY A 199 -16.63 -18.72 -8.93
C GLY A 199 -17.87 -19.54 -9.27
N ARG A 200 -19.03 -18.89 -9.43
CA ARG A 200 -20.26 -19.58 -9.86
C ARG A 200 -20.14 -20.20 -11.25
N LYS A 201 -19.51 -19.51 -12.21
CA LYS A 201 -19.28 -20.04 -13.55
C LYS A 201 -18.44 -21.31 -13.52
N ILE A 202 -17.34 -21.30 -12.75
CA ILE A 202 -16.45 -22.44 -12.59
C ILE A 202 -17.19 -23.60 -11.93
N THR A 203 -17.89 -23.37 -10.81
CA THR A 203 -18.60 -24.46 -10.12
C THR A 203 -19.72 -25.04 -10.96
N ALA A 204 -20.48 -24.20 -11.68
CA ALA A 204 -21.52 -24.65 -12.57
C ALA A 204 -20.96 -25.49 -13.74
N HIS A 205 -19.77 -25.13 -14.25
CA HIS A 205 -19.10 -25.92 -15.27
C HIS A 205 -18.69 -27.30 -14.75
N LEU A 206 -18.06 -27.37 -13.57
CA LEU A 206 -17.70 -28.64 -12.92
C LEU A 206 -18.93 -29.55 -12.74
N GLU A 207 -20.04 -28.97 -12.29
CA GLU A 207 -21.33 -29.66 -12.12
C GLU A 207 -21.91 -30.11 -13.47
N THR A 208 -21.72 -29.34 -14.55
CA THR A 208 -22.21 -29.68 -15.90
C THR A 208 -21.42 -30.82 -16.54
N ILE A 209 -20.09 -30.84 -16.37
CA ILE A 209 -19.23 -31.89 -16.94
C ILE A 209 -19.20 -33.16 -16.10
N ASN A 210 -19.96 -33.20 -14.98
CA ASN A 210 -19.90 -34.27 -13.98
C ASN A 210 -18.47 -34.57 -13.53
N ASP A 211 -17.70 -33.54 -13.22
CA ASP A 211 -16.32 -33.69 -12.77
C ASP A 211 -16.27 -34.59 -11.51
N PRO A 212 -15.36 -35.59 -11.43
CA PRO A 212 -15.22 -36.45 -10.25
C PRO A 212 -15.05 -35.69 -8.93
N LEU A 213 -14.54 -34.45 -8.99
CA LEU A 213 -14.43 -33.57 -7.83
C LEU A 213 -15.79 -33.23 -7.21
N VAL A 214 -16.86 -33.14 -8.01
CA VAL A 214 -18.21 -32.76 -7.55
C VAL A 214 -18.81 -33.83 -6.64
N THR A 215 -18.47 -35.10 -6.85
CA THR A 215 -18.94 -36.22 -6.02
C THR A 215 -18.04 -36.49 -4.80
N SER A 216 -16.88 -35.83 -4.72
CA SER A 216 -15.96 -35.98 -3.59
C SER A 216 -16.52 -35.35 -2.31
N PRO A 217 -16.31 -35.97 -1.13
CA PRO A 217 -16.62 -35.35 0.16
C PRO A 217 -15.92 -34.00 0.38
N SER A 218 -14.79 -33.76 -0.31
CA SER A 218 -14.03 -32.50 -0.23
C SER A 218 -14.59 -31.39 -1.11
N TYR A 219 -15.64 -31.63 -1.91
CA TYR A 219 -16.14 -30.66 -2.89
C TYR A 219 -16.51 -29.31 -2.25
N SER A 220 -17.12 -29.33 -1.06
CA SER A 220 -17.50 -28.11 -0.33
C SER A 220 -16.29 -27.22 0.02
N ILE A 221 -15.17 -27.84 0.40
CA ILE A 221 -13.92 -27.15 0.70
C ILE A 221 -13.35 -26.55 -0.58
N VAL A 222 -13.30 -27.32 -1.66
CA VAL A 222 -12.77 -26.84 -2.94
C VAL A 222 -13.65 -25.74 -3.53
N LYS A 223 -14.97 -25.85 -3.38
CA LYS A 223 -15.92 -24.79 -3.74
C LYS A 223 -15.59 -23.49 -3.01
N ASN A 224 -15.35 -23.53 -1.69
CA ASN A 224 -14.93 -22.34 -0.94
C ASN A 224 -13.60 -21.76 -1.46
N MET A 225 -12.61 -22.60 -1.74
CA MET A 225 -11.32 -22.18 -2.33
C MET A 225 -11.50 -21.49 -3.69
N ILE A 226 -12.41 -22.00 -4.53
CA ILE A 226 -12.77 -21.37 -5.82
C ILE A 226 -13.33 -19.97 -5.59
N PHE A 227 -14.21 -19.76 -4.61
CA PHE A 227 -14.77 -18.42 -4.33
C PHE A 227 -13.75 -17.46 -3.69
N GLU A 228 -12.79 -17.97 -2.91
CA GLU A 228 -11.73 -17.15 -2.33
C GLU A 228 -10.75 -16.64 -3.39
N ASN A 229 -10.29 -17.54 -4.26
CA ASN A 229 -9.37 -17.25 -5.35
C ASN A 229 -9.75 -18.01 -6.64
N PRO A 230 -10.68 -17.48 -7.46
CA PRO A 230 -11.15 -18.18 -8.66
C PRO A 230 -10.14 -18.16 -9.81
N THR A 231 -9.07 -17.36 -9.74
CA THR A 231 -8.17 -17.11 -10.87
C THR A 231 -7.39 -18.37 -11.32
N PRO A 232 -6.77 -19.16 -10.44
CA PRO A 232 -6.07 -20.38 -10.84
C PRO A 232 -7.01 -21.41 -11.48
N PHE A 233 -8.23 -21.55 -10.94
CA PHE A 233 -9.25 -22.44 -11.49
C PHE A 233 -9.75 -21.96 -12.86
N ALA A 234 -9.99 -20.64 -13.02
CA ALA A 234 -10.36 -20.07 -14.30
C ALA A 234 -9.30 -20.36 -15.38
N GLN A 235 -8.01 -20.24 -15.04
CA GLN A 235 -6.91 -20.55 -15.96
C GLN A 235 -6.81 -22.04 -16.29
N MET A 236 -7.18 -22.93 -15.36
CA MET A 236 -7.14 -24.38 -15.59
C MET A 236 -8.21 -24.85 -16.58
N TYR A 237 -9.37 -24.18 -16.59
CA TYR A 237 -10.50 -24.50 -17.47
C TYR A 237 -10.70 -23.44 -18.58
N ASP A 238 -9.67 -22.65 -18.89
CA ASP A 238 -9.66 -21.63 -19.95
C ASP A 238 -10.83 -20.63 -19.93
N PHE A 239 -11.31 -20.26 -18.74
CA PHE A 239 -12.32 -19.21 -18.58
C PHE A 239 -11.72 -17.81 -18.76
N GLU A 240 -12.38 -16.97 -19.58
CA GLU A 240 -12.03 -15.55 -19.68
C GLU A 240 -12.27 -14.80 -18.37
N ILE A 241 -11.22 -14.11 -17.89
CA ILE A 241 -11.28 -13.26 -16.70
C ILE A 241 -11.58 -11.82 -17.13
N ALA A 242 -12.85 -11.49 -17.26
CA ALA A 242 -13.29 -10.12 -17.52
C ALA A 242 -13.43 -9.31 -16.21
N VAL A 243 -12.48 -8.43 -15.91
CA VAL A 243 -12.59 -7.48 -14.78
C VAL A 243 -13.40 -6.26 -15.24
N LYS A 244 -14.66 -6.14 -14.81
CA LYS A 244 -15.49 -5.00 -15.19
C LYS A 244 -15.19 -3.79 -14.30
N PRO A 245 -14.93 -2.59 -14.86
CA PRO A 245 -14.75 -1.39 -14.05
C PRO A 245 -16.07 -1.02 -13.35
N LYS A 246 -15.98 -0.63 -12.08
CA LYS A 246 -17.14 -0.19 -11.29
C LYS A 246 -17.75 1.06 -11.95
N ARG A 247 -19.07 1.06 -12.19
CA ARG A 247 -19.79 2.24 -12.69
C ARG A 247 -19.58 3.42 -11.73
N MET A 248 -19.06 4.54 -12.27
CA MET A 248 -18.97 5.80 -11.52
C MET A 248 -20.36 6.38 -11.34
N LYS A 249 -20.63 6.97 -10.17
CA LYS A 249 -21.86 7.75 -9.95
C LYS A 249 -21.83 8.98 -10.85
N THR A 250 -22.98 9.36 -11.40
CA THR A 250 -23.11 10.60 -12.17
C THR A 250 -23.02 11.81 -11.25
N MET A 251 -22.73 13.00 -11.80
CA MET A 251 -22.71 14.25 -11.03
C MET A 251 -24.02 14.44 -10.25
N THR A 252 -25.17 14.22 -10.90
CA THR A 252 -26.50 14.29 -10.28
C THR A 252 -26.61 13.37 -9.06
N GLN A 253 -26.15 12.12 -9.15
CA GLN A 253 -26.18 11.16 -8.04
C GLN A 253 -25.23 11.54 -6.89
N ILE A 254 -24.17 12.29 -7.18
CA ILE A 254 -23.25 12.79 -6.16
C ILE A 254 -23.91 13.97 -5.43
N PHE A 255 -24.47 14.93 -6.16
CA PHE A 255 -25.12 16.12 -5.59
C PHE A 255 -26.38 15.81 -4.78
N THR A 256 -27.15 14.78 -5.15
CA THR A 256 -28.37 14.38 -4.40
C THR A 256 -28.09 13.42 -3.24
N SER A 257 -26.84 13.04 -3.01
CA SER A 257 -26.50 12.15 -1.90
C SER A 257 -26.47 12.90 -0.56
N LYS A 258 -27.05 12.30 0.48
CA LYS A 258 -26.95 12.78 1.86
C LYS A 258 -25.48 12.64 2.31
N GLY A 259 -24.67 13.68 2.09
CA GLY A 259 -23.24 13.72 2.42
C GLY A 259 -22.95 13.44 3.90
N LYS A 260 -21.68 13.27 4.27
CA LYS A 260 -21.26 12.86 5.64
C LYS A 260 -21.28 13.98 6.71
N GLY A 261 -21.92 15.12 6.44
CA GLY A 261 -21.94 16.29 7.31
C GLY A 261 -20.58 17.02 7.45
N PRO A 262 -20.56 18.24 8.00
CA PRO A 262 -19.32 19.00 8.25
C PRO A 262 -18.51 18.39 9.41
N LYS A 263 -17.17 18.41 9.30
CA LYS A 263 -16.22 17.79 10.24
C LYS A 263 -15.16 18.79 10.73
N TRP A 264 -15.60 19.95 11.18
CA TRP A 264 -14.69 20.92 11.81
C TRP A 264 -14.38 20.48 13.25
N GLU A 265 -13.20 20.82 13.74
CA GLU A 265 -12.81 20.63 15.15
C GLU A 265 -13.72 21.53 16.02
N LYS A 266 -14.28 21.00 17.11
CA LYS A 266 -15.11 21.79 18.03
C LYS A 266 -14.21 22.66 18.90
N GLU A 267 -14.65 23.88 19.21
CA GLU A 267 -14.10 24.67 20.33
C GLU A 267 -14.17 23.81 21.58
N THR A 268 -13.04 23.64 22.26
CA THR A 268 -12.99 22.98 23.55
C THR A 268 -13.78 23.81 24.55
N ASP A 269 -14.79 23.17 25.16
CA ASP A 269 -15.42 23.63 26.39
C ASP A 269 -14.34 24.05 27.42
N THR A 270 -14.63 25.18 28.05
CA THR A 270 -13.99 25.84 29.18
C THR A 270 -13.02 25.00 30.03
N LEU A 271 -11.84 25.58 30.30
CA LEU A 271 -10.94 25.19 31.39
C LEU A 271 -11.72 25.14 32.72
N PRO A 272 -11.62 24.06 33.53
CA PRO A 272 -12.08 24.12 34.91
C PRO A 272 -11.13 25.00 35.73
N VAL A 273 -11.73 25.87 36.53
CA VAL A 273 -11.10 26.67 37.60
C VAL A 273 -10.51 25.75 38.65
#